data_AF-A0A953CYQ8-F1
#
_entry.id   AF-A0A953CYQ8-F1
#
_cell.length_a   1.000
_cell.length_b   1.000
_cell.length_c   1.000
_cell.angle_alpha   90.00
_cell.angle_beta   90.00
_cell.angle_gamma   90.00
#
_symmetry.space_group_name_H-M   'P 1'
#
loop_
_entity.id
_entity.type
_entity.pdbx_description
1 polymer ?
#
loop_
_entity_poly.entity_id
_entity_poly.type
_entity_poly.pdbx_seq_one_letter_code
_entity_poly.pdbx_strand_id
1 'polypeptide(L)'
;MSAALRLLRPALFALLGANAAVYAADGRFSEGLDALAWYLLLVLFALEAHGAAWIRRPRVAQALGLLRALAAIAVVAAAAAYVQEGEWLDAANALLWIGIVLVLELEVRAPAAAAGLRGTLALGSLLLYAGLAAVALIWLLRGAWFDGYDALLWIAAFALIELELFRDKAKGVA
;
A
#
# COMPACT_ATOMS: atom_id res chain seq x y z
N MET A 1 -6.30 22.79 -3.62
CA MET A 1 -6.44 21.37 -3.99
C MET A 1 -7.49 21.28 -5.07
N SER A 2 -7.17 20.80 -6.27
CA SER A 2 -8.15 20.70 -7.37
C SER A 2 -9.32 19.83 -6.93
N ALA A 3 -10.55 20.19 -7.31
CA ALA A 3 -11.76 19.46 -6.88
C ALA A 3 -11.72 17.97 -7.25
N ALA A 4 -11.02 17.62 -8.34
CA ALA A 4 -10.81 16.25 -8.79
C ALA A 4 -10.03 15.39 -7.78
N LEU A 5 -8.94 15.90 -7.19
CA LEU A 5 -8.16 15.13 -6.20
C LEU A 5 -8.97 14.82 -4.93
N ARG A 6 -9.89 15.73 -4.55
CA ARG A 6 -10.76 15.54 -3.37
C ARG A 6 -11.77 14.42 -3.54
N LEU A 7 -12.16 14.10 -4.77
CA LEU A 7 -13.10 13.02 -5.08
C LEU A 7 -12.38 11.71 -5.39
N LEU A 8 -11.19 11.78 -5.99
CA LEU A 8 -10.42 10.60 -6.38
C LEU A 8 -9.98 9.76 -5.18
N ARG A 9 -9.46 10.39 -4.12
CA ARG A 9 -9.01 9.67 -2.93
C ARG A 9 -10.13 8.84 -2.26
N PRO A 10 -11.28 9.41 -1.87
CA PRO A 10 -12.35 8.61 -1.26
C PRO A 10 -12.90 7.56 -2.23
N ALA A 11 -12.92 7.81 -3.54
CA ALA A 11 -13.32 6.81 -4.53
C ALA A 11 -12.35 5.61 -4.55
N LEU A 12 -11.03 5.85 -4.55
CA LEU A 12 -10.04 4.78 -4.48
C LEU A 12 -10.16 3.98 -3.19
N PHE A 13 -10.35 4.63 -2.04
CA PHE A 13 -10.57 3.93 -0.77
C PHE A 13 -11.84 3.08 -0.81
N ALA A 14 -12.94 3.61 -1.35
CA ALA A 14 -14.19 2.87 -1.45
C ALA A 14 -14.07 1.66 -2.38
N LEU A 15 -13.41 1.82 -3.54
CA LEU A 15 -13.19 0.74 -4.49
C LEU A 15 -12.26 -0.35 -3.94
N LEU A 16 -11.13 0.04 -3.35
CA LEU A 16 -10.20 -0.91 -2.71
C LEU A 16 -10.86 -1.63 -1.53
N GLY A 17 -11.67 -0.94 -0.74
CA GLY A 17 -12.45 -1.56 0.34
C GLY A 17 -13.50 -2.54 -0.17
N ALA A 18 -14.17 -2.22 -1.28
CA ALA A 18 -15.10 -3.14 -1.94
C ALA A 18 -14.37 -4.37 -2.50
N ASN A 19 -13.21 -4.18 -3.14
CA ASN A 19 -12.41 -5.29 -3.65
C ASN A 19 -11.92 -6.20 -2.51
N ALA A 20 -11.44 -5.63 -1.41
CA ALA A 20 -11.03 -6.40 -0.23
C ALA A 20 -12.19 -7.23 0.35
N ALA A 21 -13.42 -6.70 0.33
CA ALA A 21 -14.60 -7.44 0.75
C ALA A 21 -14.93 -8.59 -0.21
N VAL A 22 -14.76 -8.40 -1.53
CA VAL A 22 -14.92 -9.45 -2.55
C VAL A 22 -13.87 -10.55 -2.36
N TYR A 23 -12.59 -10.22 -2.21
CA TYR A 23 -11.54 -11.20 -1.93
C TYR A 23 -11.80 -11.97 -0.63
N ALA A 24 -12.30 -11.31 0.41
CA ALA A 24 -12.65 -11.97 1.66
C ALA A 24 -13.86 -12.91 1.55
N ALA A 25 -14.77 -12.66 0.61
CA ALA A 25 -15.99 -13.46 0.42
C ALA A 25 -15.78 -14.62 -0.56
N ASP A 26 -15.11 -14.35 -1.68
CA ASP A 26 -15.05 -15.23 -2.86
C ASP A 26 -13.63 -15.75 -3.14
N GLY A 27 -12.60 -15.12 -2.57
CA GLY A 27 -11.20 -15.47 -2.78
C GLY A 27 -10.69 -16.58 -1.86
N ARG A 28 -9.43 -16.93 -2.04
CA ARG A 28 -8.70 -17.80 -1.10
C ARG A 28 -8.51 -17.10 0.24
N PHE A 29 -8.27 -17.90 1.28
CA PHE A 29 -7.97 -17.35 2.60
C PHE A 29 -6.74 -16.41 2.58
N SER A 30 -5.70 -16.77 1.83
CA SER A 30 -4.49 -15.95 1.61
C SER A 30 -4.82 -14.61 0.96
N GLU A 31 -5.64 -14.61 -0.10
CA GLU A 31 -6.09 -13.41 -0.81
C GLU A 31 -6.95 -12.49 0.04
N GLY A 32 -7.94 -13.06 0.74
CA GLY A 32 -8.78 -12.31 1.66
C GLY A 32 -7.96 -11.69 2.80
N LEU A 33 -7.03 -12.46 3.38
CA LEU A 33 -6.14 -11.98 4.43
C LEU A 33 -5.23 -10.84 3.93
N ASP A 34 -4.60 -11.01 2.77
CA ASP A 34 -3.72 -10.02 2.17
C ASP A 34 -4.47 -8.71 1.86
N ALA A 35 -5.60 -8.81 1.15
CA ALA A 35 -6.39 -7.65 0.75
C ALA A 35 -6.93 -6.88 1.96
N LEU A 36 -7.43 -7.56 2.99
CA LEU A 36 -7.89 -6.93 4.22
C LEU A 36 -6.73 -6.30 5.01
N ALA A 37 -5.58 -6.95 5.07
CA ALA A 37 -4.42 -6.43 5.78
C ALA A 37 -3.87 -5.15 5.11
N TRP A 38 -3.73 -5.15 3.79
CA TRP A 38 -3.33 -3.98 3.03
C TRP A 38 -4.33 -2.83 3.15
N TYR A 39 -5.62 -3.12 3.00
CA TYR A 39 -6.67 -2.11 3.15
C TYR A 39 -6.68 -1.52 4.57
N LEU A 40 -6.52 -2.35 5.61
CA LEU A 40 -6.42 -1.89 6.99
C LEU A 40 -5.21 -0.97 7.18
N LEU A 41 -4.03 -1.33 6.65
CA LEU A 41 -2.84 -0.47 6.70
C LEU A 41 -3.08 0.88 6.03
N LEU A 42 -3.72 0.88 4.85
CA LEU A 42 -4.07 2.09 4.12
C LEU A 42 -5.02 2.99 4.94
N VAL A 43 -6.04 2.42 5.56
CA VAL A 43 -6.97 3.15 6.43
C VAL A 43 -6.26 3.70 7.67
N LEU A 44 -5.43 2.91 8.34
CA LEU A 44 -4.66 3.34 9.51
C LEU A 44 -3.73 4.51 9.15
N PHE A 45 -3.01 4.41 8.03
CA PHE A 45 -2.15 5.49 7.53
C PHE A 45 -2.96 6.76 7.25
N ALA A 46 -4.11 6.62 6.57
CA ALA A 46 -4.98 7.76 6.31
C ALA A 46 -5.47 8.40 7.62
N LEU A 47 -5.86 7.63 8.62
CA LEU A 47 -6.29 8.15 9.92
C LEU A 47 -5.16 8.92 10.63
N GLU A 48 -3.95 8.38 10.63
CA GLU A 48 -2.76 9.01 11.23
C GLU A 48 -2.41 10.32 10.52
N ALA A 49 -2.45 10.35 9.20
CA ALA A 49 -2.12 11.53 8.39
C ALA A 49 -3.07 12.72 8.65
N HIS A 50 -4.33 12.47 9.01
CA HIS A 50 -5.30 13.55 9.29
C HIS A 50 -5.30 14.03 10.76
N GLY A 51 -4.43 13.45 11.62
CA GLY A 51 -3.96 14.09 12.85
C GLY A 51 -5.03 14.53 13.86
N ALA A 52 -6.16 13.83 13.94
CA ALA A 52 -7.23 14.19 14.86
C ALA A 52 -6.74 14.15 16.31
N ALA A 53 -7.06 15.16 17.12
CA ALA A 53 -6.49 15.33 18.47
C ALA A 53 -6.72 14.12 19.40
N TRP A 54 -7.73 13.29 19.14
CA TRP A 54 -8.02 12.07 19.88
C TRP A 54 -7.03 10.92 19.59
N ILE A 55 -6.43 10.89 18.39
CA ILE A 55 -5.42 9.89 17.99
C ILE A 55 -4.14 10.04 18.81
N ARG A 56 -3.81 11.27 19.21
CA ARG A 56 -2.64 11.58 20.06
C ARG A 56 -2.77 11.08 21.50
N ARG A 57 -3.92 10.54 21.91
CA ARG A 57 -4.06 9.93 23.25
C ARG A 57 -3.22 8.65 23.30
N PRO A 58 -2.44 8.42 24.38
CA PRO A 58 -1.45 7.33 24.43
C PRO A 58 -2.06 5.95 24.21
N ARG A 59 -3.24 5.68 24.78
CA ARG A 59 -3.94 4.40 24.58
C ARG A 59 -4.39 4.18 23.14
N VAL A 60 -4.85 5.23 22.47
CA VAL A 60 -5.30 5.16 21.08
C VAL A 60 -4.09 4.96 20.16
N ALA A 61 -3.02 5.74 20.35
CA ALA A 61 -1.78 5.58 19.60
C ALA A 61 -1.18 4.16 19.77
N GLN A 62 -1.18 3.61 20.99
CA GLN A 62 -0.77 2.23 21.24
C GLN A 62 -1.65 1.22 20.49
N ALA A 63 -2.98 1.37 20.56
CA ALA A 63 -3.89 0.47 19.86
C ALA A 63 -3.70 0.51 18.34
N LEU A 64 -3.55 1.71 17.75
CA LEU A 64 -3.28 1.87 16.32
C LEU A 64 -1.93 1.26 15.92
N GLY A 65 -0.89 1.45 16.74
CA GLY A 65 0.42 0.83 16.53
C GLY A 65 0.36 -0.70 16.56
N LEU A 66 -0.41 -1.27 17.49
CA LEU A 66 -0.63 -2.73 17.56
C LEU A 66 -1.41 -3.24 16.34
N LEU A 67 -2.48 -2.55 15.94
CA LEU A 67 -3.24 -2.91 14.74
C LEU A 67 -2.37 -2.87 13.48
N ARG A 68 -1.53 -1.85 13.35
CA ARG A 68 -0.56 -1.74 12.26
C ARG A 68 0.43 -2.90 12.27
N ALA A 69 0.98 -3.26 13.44
CA ALA A 69 1.90 -4.38 13.56
C ALA A 69 1.24 -5.70 13.18
N LEU A 70 0.01 -5.94 13.64
CA LEU A 70 -0.77 -7.13 13.28
C LEU A 70 -1.05 -7.19 11.78
N ALA A 71 -1.44 -6.07 11.16
CA ALA A 71 -1.68 -6.02 9.72
C ALA A 71 -0.39 -6.26 8.91
N ALA A 72 0.74 -5.69 9.34
CA ALA A 72 2.04 -5.97 8.71
C ALA A 72 2.44 -7.44 8.82
N ILE A 73 2.20 -8.07 9.98
CA ILE A 73 2.42 -9.51 10.16
C ILE A 73 1.51 -10.32 9.23
N ALA A 74 0.24 -9.92 9.10
CA ALA A 74 -0.72 -10.58 8.21
C ALA A 74 -0.29 -10.50 6.74
N VAL A 75 0.22 -9.36 6.27
CA VAL A 75 0.79 -9.22 4.91
C VAL A 75 1.95 -10.19 4.70
N VAL A 76 2.89 -10.27 5.65
CA VAL A 76 4.04 -11.20 5.55
C VAL A 76 3.57 -12.65 5.58
N ALA A 77 2.58 -12.97 6.42
CA ALA A 77 2.01 -14.31 6.50
C ALA A 77 1.29 -14.70 5.20
N ALA A 78 0.54 -13.77 4.59
CA ALA A 78 -0.12 -13.99 3.31
C ALA A 78 0.89 -14.20 2.17
N ALA A 79 1.96 -13.39 2.12
CA ALA A 79 3.05 -13.59 1.16
C ALA A 79 3.69 -14.99 1.31
N ALA A 80 3.89 -15.47 2.54
CA ALA A 80 4.38 -16.83 2.79
C ALA A 80 3.35 -17.92 2.44
N ALA A 81 2.05 -17.63 2.56
CA ALA A 81 0.98 -18.54 2.15
C ALA A 81 0.96 -18.69 0.62
N TYR A 82 1.07 -17.59 -0.15
CA TYR A 82 1.14 -17.65 -1.62
C TYR A 82 2.29 -18.53 -2.12
N VAL A 83 3.45 -18.46 -1.48
CA VAL A 83 4.60 -19.33 -1.81
C VAL A 83 4.28 -20.81 -1.57
N GLN A 84 3.59 -21.13 -0.47
CA GLN A 84 3.19 -22.50 -0.15
C GLN A 84 2.08 -23.03 -1.06
N GLU A 85 1.20 -22.14 -1.52
CA GLU A 85 0.09 -22.42 -2.44
C GLU A 85 0.57 -22.54 -3.90
N GLY A 86 1.81 -22.13 -4.20
CA GLY A 86 2.36 -22.12 -5.56
C GLY A 86 1.91 -20.92 -6.40
N GLU A 87 1.30 -19.93 -5.76
CA GLU A 87 0.81 -18.69 -6.37
C GLU A 87 1.93 -17.65 -6.47
N TRP A 88 2.91 -17.95 -7.34
CA TRP A 88 4.14 -17.16 -7.46
C TRP A 88 3.91 -15.72 -7.91
N LEU A 89 2.85 -15.46 -8.67
CA LEU A 89 2.55 -14.12 -9.16
C LEU A 89 2.03 -13.23 -8.02
N ASP A 90 1.13 -13.76 -7.19
CA ASP A 90 0.63 -13.12 -5.97
C ASP A 90 1.74 -12.92 -4.94
N ALA A 91 2.60 -13.93 -4.75
CA ALA A 91 3.79 -13.81 -3.90
C ALA A 91 4.72 -12.69 -4.38
N ALA A 92 4.99 -12.61 -5.69
CA ALA A 92 5.81 -11.56 -6.28
C ALA A 92 5.16 -10.17 -6.11
N ASN A 93 3.85 -10.05 -6.33
CA ASN A 93 3.10 -8.82 -6.10
C ASN A 93 3.23 -8.34 -4.66
N ALA A 94 2.98 -9.22 -3.68
CA ALA A 94 3.08 -8.89 -2.26
C ALA A 94 4.51 -8.44 -1.89
N LEU A 95 5.54 -9.13 -2.39
CA LEU A 95 6.94 -8.77 -2.14
C LEU A 95 7.33 -7.41 -2.74
N LEU A 96 6.85 -7.09 -3.94
CA LEU A 96 7.07 -5.78 -4.57
C LEU A 96 6.42 -4.67 -3.75
N TRP A 97 5.19 -4.89 -3.25
CA TRP A 97 4.51 -3.93 -2.37
C TRP A 97 5.22 -3.73 -1.04
N ILE A 98 5.71 -4.81 -0.42
CA ILE A 98 6.56 -4.71 0.78
C ILE A 98 7.80 -3.85 0.48
N GLY A 99 8.43 -4.04 -0.69
CA GLY A 99 9.54 -3.21 -1.15
C GLY A 99 9.19 -1.71 -1.21
N ILE A 100 8.04 -1.35 -1.79
CA ILE A 100 7.55 0.04 -1.86
C ILE A 100 7.38 0.60 -0.44
N VAL A 101 6.72 -0.14 0.45
CA VAL A 101 6.50 0.29 1.84
C VAL A 101 7.84 0.52 2.56
N LEU A 102 8.82 -0.36 2.38
CA LEU A 102 10.14 -0.22 3.00
C LEU A 102 10.87 1.04 2.52
N VAL A 103 10.80 1.35 1.22
CA VAL A 103 11.37 2.59 0.68
C VAL A 103 10.68 3.81 1.30
N LEU A 104 9.35 3.82 1.33
CA LEU A 104 8.58 4.91 1.94
C LEU A 104 8.88 5.07 3.43
N GLU A 105 8.97 3.97 4.18
CA GLU A 105 9.31 4.02 5.60
C GLU A 105 10.71 4.58 5.85
N LEU A 106 11.69 4.24 5.02
CA LEU A 106 13.03 4.80 5.11
C LEU A 106 13.00 6.32 4.84
N GLU A 107 12.30 6.77 3.80
CA GLU A 107 12.18 8.18 3.47
C GLU A 107 11.51 9.02 4.57
N VAL A 108 10.53 8.42 5.26
CA VAL A 108 9.76 9.11 6.30
C VAL A 108 10.50 9.08 7.64
N ARG A 109 11.03 7.92 8.05
CA ARG A 109 11.62 7.74 9.40
C ARG A 109 13.09 8.14 9.47
N ALA A 110 13.83 8.08 8.37
CA ALA A 110 15.25 8.38 8.33
C ALA A 110 15.60 9.31 7.15
N PRO A 111 15.06 10.55 7.13
CA PRO A 111 15.20 11.45 5.98
C PRO A 111 16.67 11.80 5.66
N ALA A 112 17.55 11.84 6.67
CA ALA A 112 18.99 12.07 6.46
C ALA A 112 19.68 10.90 5.74
N ALA A 113 19.34 9.66 6.11
CA ALA A 113 19.86 8.46 5.43
C ALA A 113 19.29 8.35 4.01
N ALA A 114 17.98 8.60 3.85
CA ALA A 114 17.33 8.65 2.55
C ALA A 114 17.93 9.74 1.65
N ALA A 115 18.34 10.89 2.21
CA ALA A 115 19.01 11.94 1.46
C ALA A 115 20.34 11.50 0.84
N GLY A 116 21.11 10.65 1.54
CA GLY A 116 22.35 10.07 1.02
C GLY A 116 22.14 9.01 -0.06
N LEU A 117 20.96 8.40 -0.12
CA LEU A 117 20.61 7.31 -1.04
C LEU A 117 19.58 7.72 -2.10
N ARG A 118 19.32 9.01 -2.30
CA ARG A 118 18.21 9.51 -3.15
C ARG A 118 18.16 8.86 -4.54
N GLY A 119 19.30 8.77 -5.23
CA GLY A 119 19.36 8.14 -6.55
C GLY A 119 19.01 6.65 -6.51
N THR A 120 19.51 5.93 -5.50
CA THR A 120 19.23 4.51 -5.30
C THR A 120 17.78 4.26 -4.93
N LEU A 121 17.19 5.08 -4.06
CA LEU A 121 15.78 4.96 -3.65
C LEU A 121 14.83 5.32 -4.80
N ALA A 122 15.17 6.33 -5.60
CA ALA A 122 14.40 6.69 -6.79
C ALA A 122 14.45 5.57 -7.84
N LEU A 123 15.63 5.02 -8.13
CA LEU A 123 15.76 3.89 -9.04
C LEU A 123 15.05 2.65 -8.49
N GLY A 124 15.18 2.39 -7.18
CA GLY A 124 14.49 1.30 -6.50
C GLY A 124 12.97 1.41 -6.65
N SER A 125 12.40 2.58 -6.36
CA SER A 125 10.97 2.84 -6.51
C SER A 125 10.51 2.67 -7.96
N LEU A 126 11.27 3.19 -8.92
CA LEU A 126 10.99 3.01 -10.34
C LEU A 126 10.94 1.53 -10.74
N LEU A 127 11.92 0.74 -10.31
CA LEU A 127 11.98 -0.70 -10.61
C LEU A 127 10.84 -1.46 -9.92
N LEU A 128 10.49 -1.10 -8.69
CA LEU A 128 9.37 -1.70 -7.96
C LEU A 128 8.03 -1.42 -8.65
N TYR A 129 7.75 -0.17 -9.02
CA TYR A 129 6.53 0.16 -9.78
C TYR A 129 6.51 -0.46 -11.17
N ALA A 130 7.66 -0.54 -11.85
CA ALA A 130 7.74 -1.26 -13.12
C ALA A 130 7.43 -2.75 -12.95
N GLY A 131 7.92 -3.37 -11.87
CA GLY A 131 7.57 -4.74 -11.50
C GLY A 131 6.07 -4.91 -11.23
N LEU A 132 5.46 -4.01 -10.45
CA LEU A 132 4.03 -4.04 -10.16
C LEU A 132 3.19 -3.88 -11.43
N ALA A 133 3.58 -2.97 -12.32
CA ALA A 133 2.92 -2.79 -13.61
C ALA A 133 3.04 -4.04 -14.49
N ALA A 134 4.20 -4.71 -14.48
CA ALA A 134 4.38 -5.98 -15.19
C ALA A 134 3.49 -7.08 -14.62
N VAL A 135 3.39 -7.20 -13.29
CA VAL A 135 2.50 -8.18 -12.64
C VAL A 135 1.03 -7.91 -12.99
N ALA A 136 0.57 -6.65 -12.89
CA ALA A 136 -0.77 -6.26 -13.29
C ALA A 136 -1.04 -6.60 -14.77
N LEU A 137 -0.09 -6.32 -15.67
CA LEU A 137 -0.20 -6.68 -17.08
C LEU A 137 -0.29 -8.19 -17.28
N ILE A 138 0.51 -8.98 -16.56
CA ILE A 138 0.47 -10.45 -16.63
C ILE A 138 -0.91 -10.98 -16.21
N TRP A 139 -1.52 -10.46 -15.15
CA TRP A 139 -2.88 -10.85 -14.75
C TRP A 139 -3.90 -10.53 -15.84
N LEU A 140 -3.88 -9.32 -16.39
CA LEU A 140 -4.78 -8.91 -17.48
C LEU A 140 -4.62 -9.82 -18.71
N LEU A 141 -3.38 -10.15 -19.09
CA LEU A 141 -3.09 -11.04 -20.22
C LEU A 141 -3.52 -12.50 -19.96
N ARG A 142 -3.52 -12.94 -18.70
CA ARG A 142 -4.01 -14.27 -18.28
C ARG A 142 -5.54 -14.32 -18.12
N GLY A 143 -6.24 -13.21 -18.31
CA GLY A 143 -7.69 -13.11 -18.10
C GLY A 143 -8.10 -13.00 -16.63
N ALA A 144 -7.15 -12.81 -15.72
CA ALA A 144 -7.38 -12.51 -14.31
C ALA A 144 -7.70 -11.02 -14.15
N TRP A 145 -8.85 -10.61 -14.70
CA TRP A 145 -9.22 -9.21 -14.83
C TRP A 145 -9.38 -8.50 -13.49
N PHE A 146 -9.90 -9.21 -12.48
CA PHE A 146 -10.12 -8.64 -11.15
C PHE A 146 -8.80 -8.31 -10.45
N ASP A 147 -7.84 -9.23 -10.46
CA ASP A 147 -6.49 -9.03 -9.89
C ASP A 147 -5.72 -7.93 -10.63
N GLY A 148 -5.80 -7.92 -11.97
CA GLY A 148 -5.19 -6.86 -12.77
C GLY A 148 -5.79 -5.48 -12.49
N TYR A 149 -7.12 -5.39 -12.38
CA TYR A 149 -7.82 -4.15 -12.03
C TYR A 149 -7.49 -3.67 -10.61
N ASP A 150 -7.52 -4.57 -9.62
CA ASP A 150 -7.20 -4.25 -8.23
C ASP A 150 -5.75 -3.73 -8.10
N ALA A 151 -4.80 -4.41 -8.74
CA ALA A 151 -3.40 -3.98 -8.76
C ALA A 151 -3.24 -2.57 -9.36
N LEU A 152 -3.97 -2.24 -10.43
CA LEU A 152 -3.96 -0.89 -11.01
C LEU A 152 -4.52 0.17 -10.06
N LEU A 153 -5.56 -0.16 -9.30
CA LEU A 153 -6.09 0.73 -8.27
C LEU A 153 -5.08 0.98 -7.15
N TRP A 154 -4.39 -0.06 -6.69
CA TRP A 154 -3.34 0.07 -5.68
C TRP A 154 -2.16 0.92 -6.17
N ILE A 155 -1.69 0.69 -7.40
CA ILE A 155 -0.64 1.51 -8.03
C ILE A 155 -1.08 2.97 -8.09
N ALA A 156 -2.31 3.24 -8.54
CA ALA A 156 -2.85 4.59 -8.59
C ALA A 156 -2.95 5.23 -7.19
N ALA A 157 -3.40 4.49 -6.18
CA ALA A 157 -3.53 4.97 -4.82
C ALA A 157 -2.17 5.35 -4.21
N PHE A 158 -1.16 4.49 -4.33
CA PHE A 158 0.18 4.77 -3.81
C PHE A 158 0.88 5.89 -4.56
N ALA A 159 0.78 5.92 -5.90
CA ALA A 159 1.35 7.01 -6.69
C ALA A 159 0.76 8.38 -6.28
N LEU A 160 -0.54 8.44 -5.98
CA LEU A 160 -1.16 9.68 -5.49
C LEU A 160 -0.65 10.09 -4.11
N ILE A 161 -0.51 9.14 -3.18
CA ILE A 161 0.04 9.41 -1.84
C ILE A 161 1.47 9.95 -1.95
N GLU A 162 2.28 9.35 -2.81
CA GLU A 162 3.68 9.73 -3.01
C GLU A 162 3.80 11.13 -3.65
N LEU A 163 2.97 11.44 -4.64
CA LEU A 163 2.89 12.79 -5.23
C LEU A 163 2.48 13.86 -4.21
N GLU A 164 1.53 13.54 -3.33
CA GLU A 164 1.11 14.44 -2.25
C GLU A 164 2.25 14.66 -1.24
N LEU A 165 2.94 13.58 -0.83
CA LEU A 165 4.08 13.63 0.07
C LEU A 165 5.22 14.51 -0.49
N PHE A 166 5.58 14.33 -1.76
CA PHE A 166 6.62 15.14 -2.40
C PHE A 166 6.22 16.61 -2.53
N ARG A 167 4.95 16.89 -2.83
CA ARG A 167 4.45 18.26 -2.91
C ARG A 167 4.56 18.97 -1.56
N ASP A 168 4.28 18.28 -0.46
CA ASP A 168 4.32 18.87 0.87
C ASP A 168 5.78 19.06 1.36
N LYS A 169 6.68 18.13 1.04
CA LYS A 169 8.14 18.30 1.21
C LYS A 169 8.66 19.54 0.46
N ALA A 170 8.23 19.74 -0.80
CA ALA A 170 8.65 20.88 -1.62
C ALA A 170 8.16 22.24 -1.09
N LYS A 171 7.10 22.26 -0.28
CA LYS A 171 6.55 23.48 0.35
C LYS A 171 7.13 23.78 1.73
N GLY A 172 7.99 22.91 2.28
CA GLY A 172 8.56 23.07 3.62
C GLY A 172 7.54 22.93 4.75
N VAL A 173 6.44 22.20 4.54
CA VAL A 173 5.37 22.00 5.55
C VAL A 173 5.56 20.67 6.31
N ALA A 174 6.77 20.13 6.34
CA ALA A 174 7.10 18.89 7.05
C ALA A 174 7.57 19.17 8.48
#